data_AF-A0A0L8GDI4-F1
#
_entry.id   AF-A0A0L8GDI4-F1
#
_cell.length_a   1.000
_cell.length_b   1.000
_cell.length_c   1.000
_cell.angle_alpha   90.00
_cell.angle_beta   90.00
_cell.angle_gamma   90.00
#
_symmetry.space_group_name_H-M   'P 1'
#
loop_
_entity.id
_entity.type
_entity.pdbx_description
1 polymer ?
#
loop_
_entity_poly.entity_id
_entity_poly.type
_entity_poly.pdbx_seq_one_letter_code
_entity_poly.pdbx_strand_id
1 'polypeptide(L)'
;MWKCFRIREISQKFLKLPSQAVRCVVKGMKPSDESYQWTEEAMKGVIDSVVNKELDAVLQKTQQPWHQVQLFDPAAGSTIAYQSVIDSELVSYERDSP
;
A
#
# COMPACT_ATOMS: atom_id res chain seq x y z
N MET A 1 17.22 23.99 23.43
CA MET A 1 16.60 24.79 22.34
C MET A 1 16.90 24.09 21.01
N TRP A 2 16.01 23.22 20.53
CA TRP A 2 16.21 22.53 19.25
C TRP A 2 16.06 23.51 18.08
N LYS A 3 17.01 23.50 17.14
CA LYS A 3 16.96 24.31 15.93
C LYS A 3 16.58 23.43 14.73
N CYS A 4 15.46 23.73 14.10
CA CYS A 4 14.91 23.01 12.95
C CYS A 4 15.54 23.48 11.61
N PHE A 5 16.87 23.38 11.46
CA PHE A 5 17.59 23.91 10.27
C PHE A 5 17.19 23.29 8.92
N ARG A 6 16.46 22.17 8.92
CA ARG A 6 16.00 21.48 7.70
C ARG A 6 14.56 21.81 7.30
N ILE A 7 13.85 22.64 8.06
CA ILE A 7 12.47 23.04 7.77
C ILE A 7 12.47 24.46 7.22
N ARG A 8 11.72 24.69 6.15
CA ARG A 8 11.50 26.01 5.55
C ARG A 8 10.01 26.18 5.28
N GLU A 9 9.54 27.41 5.33
CA GLU A 9 8.17 27.75 4.94
C GLU A 9 7.96 27.46 3.45
N ILE A 10 6.80 26.90 3.11
CA ILE A 10 6.42 26.60 1.73
C ILE A 10 5.64 27.78 1.13
N SER A 11 6.04 28.23 -0.06
CA SER A 11 5.31 29.26 -0.79
C SER A 11 3.96 28.74 -1.30
N GLN A 12 2.91 29.56 -1.20
CA GLN A 12 1.55 29.25 -1.66
C GLN A 12 1.49 28.77 -3.13
N LYS A 13 2.41 29.22 -3.99
CA LYS A 13 2.47 28.76 -5.39
C LYS A 13 2.69 27.25 -5.52
N PHE A 14 3.37 26.63 -4.54
CA PHE A 14 3.63 25.19 -4.52
C PHE A 14 2.46 24.38 -3.95
N LEU A 15 1.56 25.02 -3.19
CA LEU A 15 0.36 24.38 -2.62
C LEU A 15 -0.80 24.25 -3.63
N LYS A 16 -0.65 24.82 -4.83
CA LYS A 16 -1.65 24.70 -5.91
C LYS A 16 -1.79 23.28 -6.43
N LEU A 17 -0.73 22.47 -6.33
CA LEU A 17 -0.77 21.06 -6.68
C LEU A 17 -1.33 20.27 -5.48
N PRO A 18 -2.39 19.45 -5.66
CA PRO A 18 -2.87 18.58 -4.59
C PRO A 18 -1.78 17.63 -4.09
N SER A 19 -1.92 17.14 -2.86
CA SER A 19 -1.02 16.10 -2.34
C SER A 19 -1.02 14.88 -3.26
N GLN A 20 0.14 14.52 -3.79
CA GLN A 20 0.29 13.43 -4.75
C GLN A 20 0.35 12.04 -4.07
N ALA A 21 0.71 12.00 -2.78
CA ALA A 21 0.72 10.77 -2.01
C ALA A 21 -0.70 10.47 -1.49
N VAL A 22 -1.33 9.44 -2.05
CA VAL A 22 -2.63 8.94 -1.59
C VAL A 22 -2.38 7.82 -0.59
N ARG A 23 -3.00 7.93 0.60
CA ARG A 23 -2.92 6.87 1.61
C ARG A 23 -3.85 5.73 1.20
N CYS A 24 -3.29 4.54 1.06
CA CYS A 24 -4.01 3.35 0.62
C CYS A 24 -3.94 2.23 1.67
N VAL A 25 -4.94 1.35 1.63
CA VAL A 25 -4.96 0.07 2.34
C VAL A 25 -5.22 -1.03 1.33
N VAL A 26 -4.47 -2.12 1.43
CA VAL A 26 -4.64 -3.26 0.54
C VAL A 26 -5.95 -3.99 0.89
N LYS A 27 -6.78 -4.30 -0.11
CA LYS A 27 -8.02 -5.04 0.09
C LYS A 27 -7.76 -6.40 0.73
N GLY A 28 -8.55 -6.75 1.74
CA GLY A 28 -8.62 -8.10 2.32
C GLY A 28 -7.39 -8.56 3.12
N MET A 29 -6.25 -7.88 3.00
CA MET A 29 -5.00 -8.28 3.64
C MET A 29 -5.01 -7.94 5.14
N LYS A 30 -4.69 -8.94 5.97
CA LYS A 30 -4.56 -8.82 7.43
C LYS A 30 -3.29 -9.59 7.86
N PRO A 31 -2.73 -9.28 9.05
CA PRO A 31 -1.68 -10.10 9.65
C PRO A 31 -2.08 -11.57 9.69
N SER A 32 -1.12 -12.48 9.52
CA SER A 32 -1.37 -13.93 9.53
C SER A 32 -1.59 -14.48 10.95
N ASP A 33 -1.06 -13.81 11.97
CA ASP A 33 -1.10 -14.28 13.35
C ASP A 33 -2.19 -13.58 14.19
N GLU A 34 -2.45 -14.16 15.37
CA GLU A 34 -3.38 -13.61 16.36
C GLU A 34 -2.81 -12.40 17.11
N SER A 35 -1.54 -12.05 16.89
CA SER A 35 -0.91 -10.88 17.50
C SER A 35 -1.32 -9.58 16.80
N TYR A 36 -1.97 -9.70 15.62
CA TYR A 36 -2.38 -8.58 14.78
C TYR A 36 -1.19 -7.69 14.37
N GLN A 37 0.02 -8.24 14.29
CA GLN A 37 1.22 -7.54 13.88
C GLN A 37 1.74 -8.05 12.53
N TRP A 38 2.21 -7.14 11.68
CA TRP A 38 2.87 -7.53 10.45
C TRP A 38 4.28 -8.04 10.77
N THR A 39 4.60 -9.25 10.31
CA THR A 39 5.97 -9.77 10.39
C THR A 39 6.88 -9.02 9.41
N GLU A 40 8.18 -8.98 9.69
CA GLU A 40 9.14 -8.34 8.79
C GLU A 40 9.17 -9.03 7.44
N GLU A 41 9.01 -10.35 7.42
CA GLU A 41 8.96 -11.17 6.22
C GLU A 41 7.74 -10.83 5.35
N ALA A 42 6.56 -10.66 5.96
CA ALA A 42 5.36 -10.26 5.25
C ALA A 42 5.50 -8.85 4.65
N MET A 43 6.01 -7.89 5.44
CA MET A 43 6.25 -6.53 4.96
C MET A 43 7.25 -6.50 3.81
N LYS A 44 8.37 -7.22 3.94
CA LYS A 44 9.38 -7.32 2.90
C LYS A 44 8.82 -7.96 1.64
N GLY A 45 8.06 -9.05 1.76
CA GLY A 45 7.43 -9.72 0.62
C GLY A 45 6.51 -8.79 -0.17
N VAL A 46 5.70 -7.98 0.52
CA VAL A 46 4.85 -6.98 -0.13
C VAL A 46 5.68 -5.88 -0.80
N ILE A 47 6.71 -5.36 -0.12
CA ILE A 47 7.59 -4.31 -0.67
C ILE A 47 8.29 -4.81 -1.94
N ASP A 48 8.91 -5.99 -1.90
CA ASP A 48 9.61 -6.60 -3.03
C ASP A 48 8.66 -6.84 -4.23
N SER A 49 7.37 -7.08 -3.94
CA SER A 49 6.34 -7.27 -4.96
C SER A 49 5.94 -5.99 -5.70
N VAL A 50 6.16 -4.80 -5.11
CA VAL A 50 5.68 -3.51 -5.63
C VAL A 50 6.78 -2.49 -5.95
N VAL A 51 7.97 -2.63 -5.36
CA VAL A 51 9.07 -1.67 -5.52
C VAL A 51 9.57 -1.65 -6.97
N ASN A 52 9.83 -0.45 -7.49
CA ASN A 52 10.30 -0.22 -8.87
C ASN A 52 9.39 -0.80 -9.96
N LYS A 53 8.07 -0.88 -9.71
CA LYS A 53 7.07 -1.33 -10.68
C LYS A 53 6.00 -0.27 -10.95
N GLU A 54 5.50 -0.27 -12.17
CA GLU A 54 4.26 0.41 -12.53
C GLU A 54 3.12 -0.61 -12.42
N LEU A 55 2.16 -0.33 -11.53
CA LEU A 55 1.05 -1.23 -11.20
C LEU A 55 -0.28 -0.54 -11.44
N ASP A 56 -1.27 -1.31 -11.87
CA ASP A 56 -2.64 -0.85 -11.99
C ASP A 56 -3.33 -0.94 -10.61
N ALA A 57 -3.80 0.21 -10.12
CA ALA A 57 -4.54 0.29 -8.85
C ALA A 57 -6.05 0.33 -9.11
N VAL A 58 -6.75 -0.71 -8.70
CA VAL A 58 -8.22 -0.76 -8.73
C VAL A 58 -8.77 -0.30 -7.39
N LEU A 59 -9.52 0.80 -7.40
CA LEU A 59 -10.20 1.34 -6.22
C LEU A 59 -11.38 0.43 -5.83
N GLN A 60 -11.36 -0.07 -4.60
CA GLN A 60 -12.37 -0.99 -4.08
C GLN A 60 -13.37 -0.26 -3.20
N LYS A 61 -12.87 0.58 -2.27
CA LYS A 61 -13.70 1.42 -1.40
C LYS A 61 -13.01 2.75 -1.15
N THR A 62 -13.75 3.84 -1.28
CA THR A 62 -13.28 5.17 -0.87
C THR A 62 -13.62 5.37 0.60
N GLN A 63 -12.60 5.51 1.45
CA GLN A 63 -12.75 5.95 2.83
C GLN A 63 -11.77 7.10 3.08
N GLN A 64 -12.07 7.98 4.03
CA GLN A 64 -11.11 9.00 4.46
C GLN A 64 -10.61 8.63 5.86
N PRO A 65 -9.29 8.68 6.12
CA PRO A 65 -8.23 9.24 5.27
C PRO A 65 -7.56 8.25 4.30
N TRP A 66 -8.06 7.02 4.16
CA TRP A 66 -7.39 5.97 3.38
C TRP A 66 -8.31 5.27 2.38
N HIS A 67 -7.81 4.93 1.20
CA HIS A 67 -8.60 4.26 0.17
C HIS A 67 -8.24 2.78 0.11
N GLN A 68 -9.25 1.91 0.04
CA GLN A 68 -9.01 0.49 -0.14
C GLN A 68 -8.77 0.19 -1.62
N VAL A 69 -7.63 -0.43 -1.94
CA VAL A 69 -7.20 -0.70 -3.31
C VAL A 69 -6.75 -2.15 -3.48
N GLN A 70 -6.81 -2.61 -4.72
CA GLN A 70 -6.16 -3.84 -5.17
C GLN A 70 -5.17 -3.49 -6.27
N LEU A 71 -3.95 -4.05 -6.20
CA LEU A 71 -2.87 -3.73 -7.12
C LEU A 71 -2.65 -4.91 -8.07
N PHE A 72 -2.57 -4.62 -9.36
CA PHE A 72 -2.32 -5.60 -10.40
C PHE A 72 -1.04 -5.25 -11.16
N ASP A 73 -0.27 -6.27 -11.50
CA ASP A 73 0.96 -6.14 -12.27
C ASP A 73 0.66 -6.45 -13.75
N PRO A 74 0.52 -5.43 -14.63
CA PRO A 74 0.21 -5.65 -16.04
C PRO A 74 1.34 -6.39 -16.77
N ALA A 75 2.59 -6.25 -16.33
CA ALA A 75 3.72 -6.97 -16.90
C ALA A 75 3.67 -8.47 -16.57
N ALA A 76 3.01 -8.85 -15.46
CA ALA A 76 2.77 -10.23 -15.06
C ALA A 76 1.37 -10.74 -15.45
N GLY A 77 0.81 -10.25 -16.57
CA GLY A 77 -0.49 -10.69 -17.08
C GLY A 77 -1.68 -10.18 -16.26
N SER A 78 -1.55 -8.99 -15.66
CA SER A 78 -2.58 -8.36 -14.81
C SER A 78 -2.97 -9.23 -13.61
N THR A 79 -1.99 -9.92 -13.02
CA THR A 79 -2.16 -10.69 -11.77
C THR A 79 -2.03 -9.78 -10.55
N ILE A 80 -2.53 -10.21 -9.39
CA ILE A 80 -2.40 -9.44 -8.15
C ILE A 80 -0.91 -9.30 -7.79
N ALA A 81 -0.45 -8.08 -7.57
CA ALA A 81 0.99 -7.80 -7.43
C ALA A 81 1.65 -8.59 -6.28
N TYR A 82 0.95 -8.76 -5.16
CA TYR A 82 1.41 -9.45 -3.95
C TYR A 82 0.84 -10.88 -3.82
N GLN A 83 0.48 -11.53 -4.94
CA GLN A 83 -0.09 -12.88 -4.93
C GLN A 83 0.82 -13.90 -4.25
N SER A 84 2.13 -13.84 -4.50
CA SER A 84 3.12 -14.73 -3.88
C SER A 84 3.15 -14.63 -2.35
N VAL A 85 2.89 -13.45 -1.80
CA VAL A 85 2.83 -13.22 -0.34
C VAL A 85 1.61 -13.90 0.26
N ILE A 86 0.47 -13.85 -0.45
CA ILE A 86 -0.76 -14.55 -0.06
C ILE A 86 -0.56 -16.06 -0.14
N ASP A 87 0.01 -16.54 -1.24
CA ASP A 87 0.23 -17.98 -1.48
C ASP A 87 1.24 -18.60 -0.50
N SER A 88 2.16 -17.78 0.02
CA SER A 88 3.13 -18.18 1.05
C SER A 88 2.57 -18.13 2.47
N GLU A 89 1.29 -17.79 2.64
CA GLU A 89 0.60 -17.65 3.94
C GLU A 89 1.27 -16.66 4.91
N LEU A 90 2.10 -15.74 4.39
CA LEU A 90 2.74 -14.69 5.20
C LEU A 90 1.72 -13.65 5.68
N VAL A 91 0.56 -13.60 5.04
CA VAL A 91 -0.57 -12.74 5.39
C VAL A 91 -1.87 -13.55 5.33
N SER A 92 -2.85 -13.17 6.13
CA SER A 92 -4.22 -13.64 5.92
C SER A 92 -4.91 -12.74 4.87
N TYR A 93 -5.73 -13.34 4.00
CA TYR A 93 -6.39 -12.62 2.91
C TYR A 93 -7.88 -12.98 2.81
N GLU A 94 -8.74 -12.01 3.12
CA GLU A 94 -10.19 -12.15 2.96
C GLU A 94 -10.56 -11.99 1.48
N ARG A 95 -10.97 -13.11 0.87
CA ARG A 95 -11.53 -13.12 -0.50
C ARG A 95 -12.98 -12.66 -0.44
N ASP A 96 -13.46 -12.02 -1.50
CA ASP A 96 -14.88 -11.73 -1.61
C ASP A 96 -15.65 -13.06 -1.55
N SER A 97 -16.63 -13.15 -0.65
CA SER A 97 -17.60 -14.24 -0.66
C SER A 97 -18.33 -14.25 -2.01
N PRO A 98 -18.55 -15.42 -2.63
CA PRO A 98 -19.30 -15.51 -3.88
C PRO A 98 -20.74 -14.99 -3.75
#